data_AF-A0A6B3W662-F1
#
_entry.id   AF-A0A6B3W662-F1
#
_cell.length_a   1.000
_cell.length_b   1.000
_cell.length_c   1.000
_cell.angle_alpha   90.00
_cell.angle_beta   90.00
_cell.angle_gamma   90.00
#
_symmetry.space_group_name_H-M   'P 1'
#
loop_
_entity.id
_entity.type
_entity.pdbx_description
1 polymer ?
#
loop_
_entity_poly.entity_id
_entity_poly.type
_entity_poly.pdbx_seq_one_letter_code
_entity_poly.pdbx_strand_id
1 'polypeptide(L)'
;VPGNYSSTETVPANWKLTGISCNDGNSSGDVGTATANFVLDPGETVACVFTNTQGGSITVEKQTLPNGSPQAFAFAGDVAGSLADGNSITILVDPGTYTSTETLPAGWDLTSIVCDDLNSTGDIGTATATFNVEADEAVRCVFTNTERGTMVVEKQTNPQGSPESFAFTGDALGSLSDGEQIVVD
;
A
#
# COMPACT_ATOMS: atom_id res chain seq x y z
N VAL A 1 -15.39 42.56 26.95
CA VAL A 1 -15.53 42.33 28.42
C VAL A 1 -14.22 41.70 28.85
N PRO A 2 -13.51 42.23 29.85
CA PRO A 2 -12.30 41.58 30.33
C PRO A 2 -12.62 40.24 31.00
N GLY A 3 -11.76 39.24 30.84
CA GLY A 3 -11.95 37.92 31.43
C GLY A 3 -11.34 36.78 30.61
N ASN A 4 -11.63 35.55 31.05
CA ASN A 4 -11.11 34.33 30.42
C ASN A 4 -12.17 33.72 29.50
N TYR A 5 -11.77 33.40 28.27
CA TYR A 5 -12.63 32.79 27.26
C TYR A 5 -11.93 31.59 26.64
N SER A 6 -12.69 30.74 25.96
CA SER A 6 -12.14 29.65 25.16
C SER A 6 -12.88 29.49 23.83
N SER A 7 -12.17 28.96 22.85
CA SER A 7 -12.72 28.54 21.55
C SER A 7 -12.13 27.19 21.20
N THR A 8 -12.99 26.24 20.85
CA THR A 8 -12.59 24.88 20.46
C THR A 8 -12.98 24.63 19.01
N GLU A 9 -12.02 24.16 18.21
CA GLU A 9 -12.26 23.79 16.82
C GLU A 9 -12.76 22.34 16.71
N THR A 10 -13.77 22.11 15.87
CA THR A 10 -14.13 20.77 15.41
C THR A 10 -13.47 20.54 14.06
N VAL A 11 -12.44 19.70 14.02
CA VAL A 11 -11.64 19.45 12.82
C VAL A 11 -12.42 18.54 11.86
N PRO A 12 -12.65 18.95 10.59
CA PRO A 12 -13.30 18.11 9.59
C PRO A 12 -12.48 16.85 9.24
N ALA A 13 -13.12 15.86 8.63
CA ALA A 13 -12.43 14.71 8.08
C ALA A 13 -11.38 15.14 7.02
N ASN A 14 -10.27 14.41 6.95
CA ASN A 14 -9.11 14.70 6.10
C ASN A 14 -8.37 16.02 6.42
N TRP A 15 -8.63 16.62 7.59
CA TRP A 15 -7.83 17.73 8.12
C TRP A 15 -7.25 17.35 9.46
N LYS A 16 -6.08 17.92 9.76
CA LYS A 16 -5.40 17.79 11.05
C LYS A 16 -5.02 19.15 11.56
N LEU A 17 -5.46 19.49 12.77
CA LEU A 17 -4.99 20.69 13.46
C LEU A 17 -3.52 20.50 13.85
N THR A 18 -2.65 21.37 13.36
CA THR A 18 -1.20 21.28 13.55
C THR A 18 -0.62 22.45 14.34
N GLY A 19 -1.38 23.53 14.54
CA GLY A 19 -0.93 24.65 15.35
C GLY A 19 -2.06 25.52 15.89
N ILE A 20 -1.84 26.05 17.09
CA ILE A 20 -2.60 27.17 17.63
C ILE A 20 -1.58 28.19 18.15
N SER A 21 -1.67 29.44 17.69
CA SER A 21 -0.77 30.52 18.11
C SER A 21 -1.55 31.76 18.48
N CYS A 22 -1.31 32.32 19.67
CA CYS A 22 -1.94 33.55 20.14
C CYS A 22 -0.96 34.71 20.08
N ASN A 23 -1.44 35.91 19.77
CA ASN A 23 -0.65 37.15 19.75
C ASN A 23 -0.45 37.78 21.14
N ASP A 24 -0.84 37.08 22.19
CA ASP A 24 -0.90 37.56 23.57
C ASP A 24 -0.20 36.55 24.50
N GLY A 25 0.57 37.07 25.45
CA GLY A 25 1.55 36.31 26.24
C GLY A 25 0.96 35.55 27.42
N ASN A 26 -0.25 35.88 27.87
CA ASN A 26 -0.96 35.14 28.91
C ASN A 26 -2.15 34.30 28.35
N SER A 27 -2.45 34.43 27.06
CA SER A 27 -3.29 33.50 26.30
C SER A 27 -2.51 32.28 25.82
N SER A 28 -3.21 31.19 25.51
CA SER A 28 -2.57 29.91 25.13
C SER A 28 -3.39 29.12 24.13
N GLY A 29 -2.72 28.26 23.37
CA GLY A 29 -3.33 27.30 22.46
C GLY A 29 -2.90 25.88 22.79
N ASP A 30 -3.84 24.94 22.76
CA ASP A 30 -3.58 23.51 22.93
C ASP A 30 -4.15 22.73 21.73
N VAL A 31 -3.24 22.21 20.91
CA VAL A 31 -3.57 21.40 19.72
C VAL A 31 -4.24 20.08 20.11
N GLY A 32 -3.86 19.48 21.25
CA GLY A 32 -4.38 18.17 21.68
C GLY A 32 -5.86 18.22 22.09
N THR A 33 -6.31 19.36 22.60
CA THR A 33 -7.72 19.62 22.91
C THR A 33 -8.41 20.50 21.87
N ALA A 34 -7.71 20.85 20.78
CA ALA A 34 -8.15 21.78 19.75
C ALA A 34 -8.71 23.11 20.32
N THR A 35 -8.14 23.60 21.42
CA THR A 35 -8.71 24.72 22.19
C THR A 35 -7.71 25.87 22.33
N ALA A 36 -8.16 27.08 22.03
CA ALA A 36 -7.50 28.32 22.42
C ALA A 36 -8.15 28.87 23.70
N ASN A 37 -7.33 29.25 24.67
CA ASN A 37 -7.73 29.96 25.89
C ASN A 37 -7.26 31.41 25.78
N PHE A 38 -8.20 32.34 25.92
CA PHE A 38 -7.99 33.78 25.79
C PHE A 38 -8.04 34.41 27.18
N VAL A 39 -7.08 35.27 27.49
CA VAL A 39 -7.10 36.18 28.65
C VAL A 39 -7.25 37.59 28.10
N LEU A 40 -8.46 38.13 28.12
CA LEU A 40 -8.75 39.44 27.52
C LEU A 40 -8.65 40.55 28.57
N ASP A 41 -7.64 41.42 28.45
CA ASP A 41 -7.49 42.59 29.32
C ASP A 41 -8.25 43.83 28.79
N PRO A 42 -8.50 44.86 29.63
CA PRO A 42 -9.19 46.07 29.20
C PRO A 42 -8.44 46.82 28.08
N GLY A 43 -9.11 47.01 26.94
CA GLY A 43 -8.58 47.78 25.80
C GLY A 43 -7.65 46.99 24.88
N GLU A 44 -7.44 45.70 25.14
CA GLU A 44 -6.63 44.81 24.30
C GLU A 44 -7.46 44.13 23.21
N THR A 45 -6.78 43.62 22.18
CA THR A 45 -7.32 42.67 21.21
C THR A 45 -6.44 41.42 21.18
N VAL A 46 -6.98 40.31 21.68
CA VAL A 46 -6.36 38.98 21.60
C VAL A 46 -6.86 38.26 20.36
N ALA A 47 -5.94 37.69 19.59
CA ALA A 47 -6.18 36.87 18.42
C ALA A 47 -5.38 35.58 18.53
N CYS A 48 -6.06 34.44 18.39
CA CYS A 48 -5.43 33.14 18.24
C CYS A 48 -5.72 32.60 16.84
N VAL A 49 -4.69 32.06 16.19
CA VAL A 49 -4.75 31.48 14.84
C VAL A 49 -4.67 29.96 14.96
N PHE A 50 -5.63 29.27 14.37
CA PHE A 50 -5.66 27.82 14.20
C PHE A 50 -5.12 27.48 12.82
N THR A 51 -4.14 26.56 12.75
CA THR A 51 -3.52 26.12 11.50
C THR A 51 -3.82 24.65 11.30
N ASN A 52 -4.56 24.33 10.24
CA ASN A 52 -4.85 22.96 9.83
C ASN A 52 -4.00 22.57 8.63
N THR A 53 -3.58 21.31 8.58
CA THR A 53 -2.92 20.67 7.44
C THR A 53 -3.89 19.67 6.84
N GLN A 54 -4.06 19.69 5.52
CA GLN A 54 -4.90 18.74 4.81
C GLN A 54 -4.16 17.41 4.65
N GLY A 55 -4.85 16.31 4.92
CA GLY A 55 -4.35 14.96 4.67
C GLY A 55 -4.34 14.63 3.18
N GLY A 56 -3.54 13.63 2.84
CA GLY A 56 -3.50 13.01 1.51
C GLY A 56 -4.14 11.62 1.51
N SER A 57 -3.94 10.88 0.43
CA SER A 57 -4.41 9.50 0.32
C SER A 57 -3.38 8.60 -0.36
N ILE A 58 -3.40 7.33 0.03
CA ILE A 58 -2.58 6.28 -0.58
C ILE A 58 -3.48 5.20 -1.12
N THR A 59 -3.20 4.74 -2.33
CA THR A 59 -3.86 3.61 -2.97
C THR A 59 -2.86 2.52 -3.34
N VAL A 60 -3.11 1.30 -2.88
CA VAL A 60 -2.46 0.09 -3.41
C VAL A 60 -3.43 -0.58 -4.37
N GLU A 61 -2.97 -0.84 -5.58
CA GLU A 61 -3.74 -1.61 -6.56
C GLU A 61 -3.00 -2.86 -6.99
N LYS A 62 -3.76 -3.94 -7.19
CA LYS A 62 -3.25 -5.20 -7.71
C LYS A 62 -3.62 -5.39 -9.17
N GLN A 63 -2.65 -5.83 -9.96
CA GLN A 63 -2.81 -6.29 -11.33
C GLN A 63 -2.15 -7.67 -11.52
N THR A 64 -2.69 -8.48 -12.41
CA THR A 64 -2.13 -9.78 -12.77
C THR A 64 -1.92 -9.94 -14.27
N LEU A 65 -0.94 -10.76 -14.63
CA LEU A 65 -0.70 -11.22 -15.99
C LEU A 65 -0.74 -12.76 -16.00
N PRO A 66 -1.71 -13.39 -16.70
CA PRO A 66 -2.80 -12.76 -17.44
C PRO A 66 -3.78 -12.00 -16.54
N ASN A 67 -4.52 -11.07 -17.15
CA ASN A 67 -5.52 -10.27 -16.45
C ASN A 67 -6.73 -11.13 -16.04
N GLY A 68 -7.36 -10.78 -14.92
CA GLY A 68 -8.58 -11.40 -14.40
C GLY A 68 -8.35 -12.56 -13.45
N SER A 69 -7.15 -12.74 -12.90
CA SER A 69 -6.89 -13.81 -11.94
C SER A 69 -7.68 -13.62 -10.64
N PRO A 70 -8.36 -14.67 -10.13
CA PRO A 70 -9.03 -14.62 -8.83
C PRO A 70 -8.05 -14.81 -7.65
N GLN A 71 -6.77 -15.06 -7.92
CA GLN A 71 -5.75 -15.21 -6.86
C GLN A 71 -5.68 -13.92 -6.04
N ALA A 72 -5.81 -14.08 -4.71
CA ALA A 72 -5.68 -12.98 -3.79
C ALA A 72 -4.23 -12.88 -3.28
N PHE A 73 -3.67 -11.68 -3.29
CA PHE A 73 -2.33 -11.37 -2.83
C PHE A 73 -2.41 -10.60 -1.52
N ALA A 74 -1.66 -11.04 -0.52
CA ALA A 74 -1.66 -10.43 0.80
C ALA A 74 -0.70 -9.23 0.83
N PHE A 75 -1.16 -8.13 1.40
CA PHE A 75 -0.39 -6.91 1.63
C PHE A 75 -0.30 -6.62 3.12
N ALA A 76 0.87 -6.18 3.58
CA ALA A 76 1.13 -5.73 4.95
C ALA A 76 1.82 -4.36 4.95
N GLY A 77 1.84 -3.68 6.10
CA GLY A 77 2.38 -2.33 6.24
C GLY A 77 1.28 -1.32 6.56
N ASP A 78 1.44 -0.09 6.08
CA ASP A 78 0.47 0.99 6.28
C ASP A 78 -0.83 0.74 5.49
N VAL A 79 -0.69 0.27 4.24
CA VAL A 79 -1.81 -0.26 3.47
C VAL A 79 -1.76 -1.78 3.52
N ALA A 80 -2.60 -2.38 4.35
CA ALA A 80 -2.67 -3.82 4.55
C ALA A 80 -4.03 -4.39 4.09
N GLY A 81 -4.02 -5.62 3.61
CA GLY A 81 -5.23 -6.31 3.16
C GLY A 81 -4.95 -7.44 2.20
N SER A 82 -5.95 -7.81 1.41
CA SER A 82 -5.84 -8.85 0.39
C SER A 82 -6.53 -8.38 -0.88
N LEU A 83 -5.81 -8.43 -2.00
CA LEU A 83 -6.27 -7.90 -3.29
C LEU A 83 -6.15 -8.97 -4.37
N ALA A 84 -7.22 -9.17 -5.14
CA ALA A 84 -7.15 -9.89 -6.42
C ALA A 84 -7.01 -8.89 -7.57
N ASP A 85 -6.84 -9.39 -8.79
CA ASP A 85 -6.68 -8.56 -9.99
C ASP A 85 -7.74 -7.45 -10.11
N GLY A 86 -7.29 -6.25 -10.48
CA GLY A 86 -8.14 -5.07 -10.66
C GLY A 86 -8.63 -4.41 -9.37
N ASN A 87 -8.30 -4.93 -8.18
CA ASN A 87 -8.81 -4.40 -6.92
C ASN A 87 -7.90 -3.36 -6.24
N SER A 88 -8.59 -2.41 -5.62
CA SER A 88 -8.17 -1.28 -4.79
C SER A 88 -8.11 -1.46 -3.26
N ILE A 89 -7.10 -0.98 -2.54
CA ILE A 89 -7.31 -0.45 -1.17
C ILE A 89 -6.80 0.98 -1.11
N THR A 90 -7.64 1.91 -0.62
CA THR A 90 -7.29 3.31 -0.40
C THR A 90 -7.46 3.70 1.06
N ILE A 91 -6.50 4.44 1.61
CA ILE A 91 -6.55 5.01 2.97
C ILE A 91 -6.26 6.51 2.93
N LEU A 92 -6.79 7.24 3.92
CA LEU A 92 -6.41 8.63 4.19
C LEU A 92 -5.22 8.66 5.15
N VAL A 93 -4.27 9.54 4.90
CA VAL A 93 -3.05 9.67 5.69
C VAL A 93 -2.68 11.14 5.87
N ASP A 94 -1.93 11.42 6.93
CA ASP A 94 -1.24 12.70 7.03
C ASP A 94 -0.09 12.76 6.01
N PRO A 95 0.45 13.95 5.69
CA PRO A 95 1.68 14.03 4.91
C PRO A 95 2.83 13.29 5.60
N GLY A 96 3.58 12.48 4.85
CA GLY A 96 4.63 11.63 5.39
C GLY A 96 5.03 10.49 4.47
N THR A 97 5.87 9.59 5.02
CA THR A 97 6.36 8.40 4.31
C THR A 97 5.69 7.15 4.85
N TYR A 98 5.21 6.29 3.95
CA TYR A 98 4.47 5.08 4.25
C TYR A 98 4.98 3.93 3.39
N THR A 99 4.68 2.69 3.78
CA THR A 99 5.08 1.49 3.04
C THR A 99 3.98 0.44 2.95
N SER A 100 3.98 -0.33 1.87
CA SER A 100 3.15 -1.53 1.72
C SER A 100 3.95 -2.62 1.03
N THR A 101 3.94 -3.83 1.60
CA THR A 101 4.69 -4.98 1.13
C THR A 101 3.76 -6.12 0.73
N GLU A 102 3.93 -6.64 -0.47
CA GLU A 102 3.19 -7.81 -0.98
C GLU A 102 3.89 -9.12 -0.58
N THR A 103 3.09 -10.12 -0.18
CA THR A 103 3.56 -11.50 -0.04
C THR A 103 3.21 -12.30 -1.28
N LEU A 104 4.23 -12.84 -1.96
CA LEU A 104 4.04 -13.61 -3.19
C LEU A 104 3.55 -15.05 -2.92
N PRO A 105 2.39 -15.45 -3.49
CA PRO A 105 1.97 -16.84 -3.54
C PRO A 105 2.91 -17.69 -4.41
N ALA A 106 2.91 -19.01 -4.18
CA ALA A 106 3.58 -19.96 -5.08
C ALA A 106 3.01 -19.86 -6.51
N GLY A 107 3.86 -20.06 -7.52
CA GLY A 107 3.47 -19.95 -8.93
C GLY A 107 3.34 -18.52 -9.47
N TRP A 108 3.72 -17.49 -8.70
CA TRP A 108 3.64 -16.09 -9.15
C TRP A 108 4.97 -15.37 -8.95
N ASP A 109 5.28 -14.49 -9.90
CA ASP A 109 6.42 -13.58 -9.83
C ASP A 109 5.93 -12.13 -9.79
N LEU A 110 6.43 -11.33 -8.84
CA LEU A 110 6.27 -9.87 -8.90
C LEU A 110 7.16 -9.32 -9.99
N THR A 111 6.54 -8.66 -10.97
CA THR A 111 7.25 -8.17 -12.16
C THR A 111 7.27 -6.65 -12.26
N SER A 112 6.39 -5.95 -11.53
CA SER A 112 6.35 -4.50 -11.54
C SER A 112 5.72 -3.91 -10.28
N ILE A 113 6.27 -2.81 -9.81
CA ILE A 113 5.62 -1.87 -8.89
C ILE A 113 5.80 -0.47 -9.50
N VAL A 114 4.70 0.23 -9.78
CA VAL A 114 4.73 1.58 -10.37
C VAL A 114 3.83 2.51 -9.60
N CYS A 115 4.39 3.61 -9.11
CA CYS A 115 3.64 4.70 -8.48
C CYS A 115 3.36 5.82 -9.51
N ASP A 116 2.31 6.62 -9.28
CA ASP A 116 1.85 7.66 -10.20
C ASP A 116 2.40 9.07 -9.91
N ASP A 117 3.35 9.18 -8.99
CA ASP A 117 4.07 10.41 -8.65
C ASP A 117 5.57 10.32 -9.02
N LEU A 118 6.35 11.32 -8.58
CA LEU A 118 7.78 11.43 -8.89
C LEU A 118 8.71 11.07 -7.73
N ASN A 119 8.18 11.00 -6.51
CA ASN A 119 8.95 10.86 -5.27
C ASN A 119 8.61 9.56 -4.52
N SER A 120 7.57 8.81 -4.89
CA SER A 120 7.33 7.45 -4.39
C SER A 120 8.06 6.41 -5.24
N THR A 121 8.28 5.23 -4.65
CA THR A 121 9.11 4.19 -5.28
C THR A 121 8.55 2.80 -5.06
N GLY A 122 8.88 1.89 -5.96
CA GLY A 122 8.58 0.47 -5.85
C GLY A 122 9.85 -0.37 -5.97
N ASP A 123 10.07 -1.28 -5.02
CA ASP A 123 11.16 -2.24 -5.02
C ASP A 123 10.61 -3.66 -5.19
N ILE A 124 10.88 -4.25 -6.35
CA ILE A 124 10.45 -5.61 -6.68
C ILE A 124 11.20 -6.65 -5.83
N GLY A 125 12.46 -6.40 -5.46
CA GLY A 125 13.27 -7.37 -4.72
C GLY A 125 12.79 -7.58 -3.29
N THR A 126 12.22 -6.53 -2.68
CA THR A 126 11.58 -6.58 -1.36
C THR A 126 10.05 -6.60 -1.44
N ALA A 127 9.49 -6.64 -2.65
CA ALA A 127 8.06 -6.55 -2.92
C ALA A 127 7.36 -5.38 -2.20
N THR A 128 8.03 -4.22 -2.10
CA THR A 128 7.58 -3.10 -1.27
C THR A 128 7.42 -1.82 -2.07
N ALA A 129 6.29 -1.13 -1.91
CA ALA A 129 6.12 0.26 -2.33
C ALA A 129 6.39 1.18 -1.13
N THR A 130 7.11 2.28 -1.38
CA THR A 130 7.30 3.39 -0.44
C THR A 130 6.60 4.62 -1.01
N PHE A 131 5.63 5.13 -0.26
CA PHE A 131 4.81 6.29 -0.61
C PHE A 131 5.35 7.53 0.11
N ASN A 132 5.53 8.63 -0.60
CA ASN A 132 5.86 9.94 -0.04
C ASN A 132 4.72 10.90 -0.33
N VAL A 133 3.85 11.10 0.66
CA VAL A 133 2.60 11.84 0.51
C VAL A 133 2.76 13.26 1.03
N GLU A 134 2.44 14.24 0.20
CA GLU A 134 2.33 15.65 0.52
C GLU A 134 0.88 16.02 0.92
N ALA A 135 0.69 17.25 1.41
CA ALA A 135 -0.64 17.73 1.77
C ALA A 135 -1.53 17.84 0.53
N ASP A 136 -2.77 17.34 0.63
CA ASP A 136 -3.72 17.28 -0.49
C ASP A 136 -3.25 16.43 -1.69
N GLU A 137 -2.30 15.50 -1.47
CA GLU A 137 -1.81 14.60 -2.51
C GLU A 137 -2.50 13.22 -2.46
N ALA A 138 -2.73 12.63 -3.62
CA ALA A 138 -3.17 11.24 -3.76
C ALA A 138 -2.11 10.45 -4.52
N VAL A 139 -1.57 9.41 -3.89
CA VAL A 139 -0.54 8.55 -4.48
C VAL A 139 -1.11 7.15 -4.70
N ARG A 140 -0.96 6.58 -5.89
CA ARG A 140 -1.36 5.22 -6.24
C ARG A 140 -0.16 4.43 -6.75
N CYS A 141 0.14 3.32 -6.08
CA CYS A 141 1.12 2.35 -6.58
C CYS A 141 0.43 1.05 -7.01
N VAL A 142 0.78 0.58 -8.21
CA VAL A 142 0.23 -0.64 -8.85
C VAL A 142 1.26 -1.77 -8.78
N PHE A 143 0.88 -2.88 -8.16
CA PHE A 143 1.68 -4.10 -8.09
C PHE A 143 1.22 -5.10 -9.14
N THR A 144 2.09 -5.48 -10.08
CA THR A 144 1.78 -6.42 -11.17
C THR A 144 2.49 -7.75 -10.99
N ASN A 145 1.72 -8.84 -10.80
CA ASN A 145 2.27 -10.19 -10.72
C ASN A 145 2.01 -10.97 -12.00
N THR A 146 3.01 -11.70 -12.46
CA THR A 146 2.89 -12.62 -13.59
C THR A 146 2.78 -14.05 -13.08
N GLU A 147 1.77 -14.77 -13.57
CA GLU A 147 1.58 -16.20 -13.29
C GLU A 147 2.65 -17.00 -14.03
N ARG A 148 3.31 -17.91 -13.33
CA ARG A 148 4.27 -18.83 -13.93
C ARG A 148 3.55 -19.88 -14.76
N GLY A 149 4.13 -20.17 -15.92
CA GLY A 149 3.66 -21.27 -16.76
C GLY A 149 4.19 -22.61 -16.25
N THR A 150 3.40 -23.67 -16.40
CA THR A 150 3.82 -25.03 -16.10
C THR A 150 4.12 -25.79 -17.40
N MET A 151 5.24 -26.51 -17.44
CA MET A 151 5.55 -27.49 -18.49
C MET A 151 5.36 -28.90 -17.95
N VAL A 152 4.73 -29.76 -18.76
CA VAL A 152 4.54 -31.18 -18.45
C VAL A 152 5.06 -32.02 -19.60
N VAL A 153 5.95 -32.97 -19.30
CA VAL A 153 6.42 -34.00 -20.22
C VAL A 153 5.89 -35.34 -19.75
N GLU A 154 5.15 -36.04 -20.61
CA GLU A 154 4.60 -37.37 -20.32
C GLU A 154 5.22 -38.42 -21.23
N LYS A 155 5.52 -39.60 -20.67
CA LYS A 155 5.94 -40.75 -21.46
C LYS A 155 4.77 -41.68 -21.73
N GLN A 156 4.59 -42.04 -23.00
CA GLN A 156 3.68 -43.08 -23.44
C GLN A 156 4.41 -44.14 -24.29
N THR A 157 4.03 -45.40 -24.15
CA THR A 157 4.51 -46.54 -24.95
C THR A 157 3.38 -47.21 -25.71
N ASN A 158 3.70 -47.79 -26.87
CA ASN A 158 2.77 -48.61 -27.63
C ASN A 158 3.44 -49.97 -27.95
N PRO A 159 2.93 -51.11 -27.41
CA PRO A 159 1.77 -51.22 -26.52
C PRO A 159 1.97 -50.50 -25.18
N GLN A 160 0.86 -50.12 -24.54
CA GLN A 160 0.89 -49.52 -23.19
C GLN A 160 1.38 -50.52 -22.13
N GLY A 161 1.88 -49.99 -21.03
CA GLY A 161 2.33 -50.73 -19.85
C GLY A 161 3.79 -51.16 -19.89
N SER A 162 4.63 -50.55 -20.73
CA SER A 162 6.06 -50.87 -20.72
C SER A 162 6.69 -50.44 -19.37
N PRO A 163 7.43 -51.34 -18.69
CA PRO A 163 8.17 -51.00 -17.47
C PRO A 163 9.52 -50.35 -17.77
N GLU A 164 9.87 -50.14 -19.04
CA GLU A 164 11.14 -49.53 -19.43
C GLU A 164 11.18 -48.05 -19.06
N SER A 165 12.32 -47.62 -18.52
CA SER A 165 12.57 -46.23 -18.14
C SER A 165 13.27 -45.50 -19.28
N PHE A 166 12.71 -44.37 -19.70
CA PHE A 166 13.26 -43.51 -20.76
C PHE A 166 13.86 -42.27 -20.12
N ALA A 167 15.14 -42.02 -20.35
CA ALA A 167 15.83 -40.83 -19.88
C ALA A 167 15.52 -39.61 -20.76
N PHE A 168 15.18 -38.49 -20.13
CA PHE A 168 14.97 -37.18 -20.72
C PHE A 168 16.11 -36.26 -20.28
N THR A 169 16.55 -35.38 -21.17
CA THR A 169 17.57 -34.36 -20.92
C THR A 169 17.06 -32.98 -21.33
N GLY A 170 17.76 -31.92 -20.93
CA GLY A 170 17.30 -30.53 -21.11
C GLY A 170 16.63 -30.01 -19.84
N ASP A 171 15.71 -29.07 -19.99
CA ASP A 171 15.09 -28.36 -18.86
C ASP A 171 14.07 -29.23 -18.11
N ALA A 172 13.36 -30.12 -18.81
CA ALA A 172 12.55 -31.19 -18.22
C ALA A 172 13.39 -32.46 -18.04
N LEU A 173 14.39 -32.39 -17.15
CA LEU A 173 15.33 -33.47 -16.86
C LEU A 173 14.69 -34.54 -15.97
N GLY A 174 14.84 -35.82 -16.33
CA GLY A 174 14.37 -36.93 -15.50
C GLY A 174 14.31 -38.25 -16.28
N SER A 175 13.70 -39.27 -15.67
CA SER A 175 13.42 -40.53 -16.35
C SER A 175 11.98 -40.94 -16.11
N LEU A 176 11.28 -41.36 -17.15
CA LEU A 176 9.85 -41.71 -17.10
C LEU A 176 9.59 -43.09 -17.72
N SER A 177 8.68 -43.82 -17.12
CA SER A 177 8.05 -45.05 -17.63
C SER A 177 6.67 -44.72 -18.24
N ASP A 178 5.99 -45.70 -18.83
CA ASP A 178 4.67 -45.48 -19.43
C ASP A 178 3.66 -44.88 -18.42
N GLY A 179 3.06 -43.75 -18.78
CA GLY A 179 2.09 -43.00 -17.96
C GLY A 179 2.69 -42.06 -16.93
N GLU A 180 4.01 -41.99 -16.77
CA GLU A 180 4.66 -41.06 -15.82
C GLU A 180 4.90 -39.67 -16.45
N GLN A 181 5.01 -38.65 -15.60
CA GLN A 181 5.22 -37.25 -16.00
C GLN A 181 6.39 -36.57 -15.26
N ILE A 182 7.09 -35.67 -15.96
CA ILE A 182 7.95 -34.61 -15.38
C ILE A 182 7.15 -33.31 -15.44
N VAL A 183 7.08 -32.60 -14.31
CA VAL A 183 6.43 -31.28 -14.20
C VAL A 183 7.50 -30.24 -13.84
N VAL A 184 7.52 -29.12 -14.56
CA VAL A 184 8.42 -27.98 -14.34
C VAL A 184 7.58 -26.70 -14.22
N ASP A 185 7.76 -25.95 -13.13
CA ASP A 185 7.04 -24.70 -12.78
C ASP A 185 7.97 -23.48 -12.69
#